data_AF-A0A8H5FBN0-F1
#
_entry.id   AF-A0A8H5FBN0-F1
#
_cell.length_a   1.000
_cell.length_b   1.000
_cell.length_c   1.000
_cell.angle_alpha   90.00
_cell.angle_beta   90.00
_cell.angle_gamma   90.00
#
_symmetry.space_group_name_H-M   'P 1'
#
loop_
_entity.id
_entity.type
_entity.pdbx_description
1 polymer ?
#
loop_
_entity_poly.entity_id
_entity_poly.type
_entity_poly.pdbx_seq_one_letter_code
_entity_poly.pdbx_strand_id
1 'polypeptide(L)'
;MQGYQELREFLVKEGLLGGLLYPGVPSVFPTTLTMPLRALGDPFVVDLSAAAFQIDLVTDAHTTTSRITFKFLFQNRNNPTRPLFSGRAVVRLEEYAGPPPGDNPDGPLVAVRFLEMLTPVKRLLDDDCVQLPQQGKLLYRWDKTGGYVPWGFNPRSNRKFWIDWVARSRAKMM
;
A
#
# COMPACT_ATOMS: atom_id res chain seq x y z
N MET A 1 -19.95 11.65 -0.59
CA MET A 1 -19.34 10.29 -0.55
C MET A 1 -20.31 9.23 -0.02
N GLN A 2 -21.22 9.57 0.91
CA GLN A 2 -22.21 8.63 1.48
C GLN A 2 -23.16 8.01 0.42
N GLY A 3 -23.71 8.81 -0.49
CA GLY A 3 -24.60 8.30 -1.55
C GLY A 3 -23.96 7.36 -2.58
N TYR A 4 -22.63 7.38 -2.74
CA TYR A 4 -21.95 6.43 -3.63
C TYR A 4 -21.79 5.05 -2.98
N GLN A 5 -21.52 5.00 -1.67
CA GLN A 5 -21.48 3.74 -0.92
C GLN A 5 -22.86 3.10 -0.83
N GLU A 6 -23.90 3.88 -0.52
CA GLU A 6 -25.28 3.37 -0.44
C GLU A 6 -25.77 2.85 -1.81
N LEU A 7 -25.49 3.58 -2.89
CA LEU A 7 -25.80 3.13 -4.25
C LEU A 7 -25.04 1.85 -4.60
N ARG A 8 -23.76 1.75 -4.23
CA ARG A 8 -22.95 0.57 -4.52
C ARG A 8 -23.41 -0.65 -3.72
N GLU A 9 -23.71 -0.49 -2.44
CA GLU A 9 -24.27 -1.55 -1.59
C GLU A 9 -25.60 -2.06 -2.15
N PHE A 10 -26.47 -1.15 -2.59
CA PHE A 10 -27.70 -1.48 -3.30
C PHE A 10 -27.41 -2.26 -4.58
N LEU A 11 -26.54 -1.78 -5.46
CA LEU A 11 -26.22 -2.44 -6.73
C LEU A 11 -25.59 -3.83 -6.55
N VAL A 12 -24.79 -4.04 -5.49
CA VAL A 12 -24.23 -5.35 -5.13
C VAL A 12 -25.32 -6.28 -4.57
N LYS A 13 -26.21 -5.76 -3.71
CA LYS A 13 -27.34 -6.52 -3.16
C LYS A 13 -28.31 -6.99 -4.24
N GLU A 14 -28.59 -6.13 -5.22
CA GLU A 14 -29.48 -6.42 -6.35
C GLU A 14 -28.81 -7.26 -7.45
N GLY A 15 -27.54 -7.66 -7.27
CA GLY A 15 -26.80 -8.47 -8.25
C GLY A 15 -26.48 -7.75 -9.57
N LEU A 16 -26.65 -6.42 -9.59
CA LEU A 16 -26.40 -5.54 -10.74
C LEU A 16 -24.90 -5.20 -10.88
N LEU A 17 -24.15 -5.34 -9.79
CA LEU A 17 -22.69 -5.40 -9.76
C LEU A 17 -22.27 -6.77 -9.23
N GLY A 18 -21.29 -7.40 -9.88
CA GLY A 18 -20.57 -8.52 -9.27
C GLY A 18 -19.94 -8.06 -7.96
N GLY A 19 -20.17 -8.79 -6.86
CA GLY A 19 -19.58 -8.47 -5.56
C GLY A 19 -18.06 -8.34 -5.63
N LEU A 20 -17.46 -7.47 -4.80
CA LEU A 20 -16.07 -6.97 -4.86
C LEU A 20 -15.65 -6.50 -6.28
N LEU A 21 -15.11 -5.28 -6.42
CA LEU A 21 -14.56 -4.87 -7.73
C LEU A 21 -13.41 -5.79 -8.20
N TYR A 22 -12.85 -6.57 -7.27
CA TYR A 22 -11.72 -7.45 -7.49
C TYR A 22 -11.98 -8.83 -6.86
N PRO A 23 -12.77 -9.70 -7.51
CA PRO A 23 -12.97 -11.08 -7.04
C PRO A 23 -11.66 -11.88 -7.18
N GLY A 24 -11.33 -12.70 -6.18
CA GLY A 24 -10.14 -13.58 -6.20
C GLY A 24 -8.81 -12.91 -5.81
N VAL A 25 -8.85 -11.70 -5.26
CA VAL A 25 -7.65 -10.97 -4.85
C VAL A 25 -6.95 -11.64 -3.65
N PRO A 26 -5.63 -11.89 -3.72
CA PRO A 26 -4.88 -12.49 -2.62
C PRO A 26 -4.94 -11.59 -1.37
N SER A 27 -5.08 -12.21 -0.21
CA SER A 27 -5.20 -11.49 1.05
C SER A 27 -3.97 -11.67 1.94
N VAL A 28 -3.64 -10.62 2.69
CA VAL A 28 -2.49 -10.57 3.60
C VAL A 28 -2.99 -10.49 5.04
N PHE A 29 -2.92 -11.60 5.76
CA PHE A 29 -3.37 -11.73 7.16
C PHE A 29 -2.37 -12.53 7.98
N PRO A 30 -2.01 -12.05 9.19
CA PRO A 30 -0.69 -11.46 9.47
C PRO A 30 0.46 -12.29 8.87
N THR A 31 0.69 -12.15 7.57
CA THR A 31 1.73 -12.92 6.87
C THR A 31 2.42 -12.09 5.81
N THR A 32 3.56 -12.61 5.38
CA THR A 32 4.28 -12.15 4.20
C THR A 32 3.51 -12.62 2.95
N LEU A 33 3.14 -11.67 2.10
CA LEU A 33 2.63 -11.98 0.77
C LEU A 33 3.80 -12.13 -0.19
N THR A 34 3.99 -13.33 -0.74
CA THR A 34 4.95 -13.51 -1.83
C THR A 34 4.26 -13.19 -3.14
N MET A 35 4.78 -12.20 -3.87
CA MET A 35 4.30 -11.89 -5.21
C MET A 35 5.49 -11.79 -6.18
N PRO A 36 5.34 -12.26 -7.42
CA PRO A 36 6.36 -12.04 -8.43
C PRO A 36 6.46 -10.53 -8.72
N LEU A 37 7.64 -10.04 -9.04
CA LEU A 37 7.87 -8.61 -9.28
C LEU A 37 6.94 -8.03 -10.37
N ARG A 38 6.58 -8.83 -11.38
CA ARG A 38 5.61 -8.45 -12.43
C ARG A 38 4.18 -8.23 -11.93
N ALA A 39 3.84 -8.75 -10.76
CA ALA A 39 2.54 -8.53 -10.10
C ALA A 39 2.55 -7.24 -9.24
N LEU A 40 3.63 -6.46 -9.27
CA LEU A 40 3.65 -5.14 -8.64
C LEU A 40 2.74 -4.20 -9.45
N GLY A 41 1.63 -3.80 -8.85
CA GLY A 41 0.51 -3.14 -9.54
C GLY A 41 -0.78 -3.97 -9.49
N ASP A 42 -0.69 -5.25 -9.11
CA ASP A 42 -1.89 -6.05 -8.86
C ASP A 42 -2.48 -5.67 -7.50
N PRO A 43 -3.83 -5.63 -7.39
CA PRO A 43 -4.50 -5.41 -6.13
C PRO A 43 -4.28 -6.59 -5.17
N PHE A 44 -4.20 -6.31 -3.88
CA PHE A 44 -4.20 -7.30 -2.79
C PHE A 44 -4.97 -6.76 -1.58
N VAL A 45 -5.54 -7.66 -0.77
CA VAL A 45 -6.25 -7.26 0.45
C VAL A 45 -5.28 -7.16 1.60
N VAL A 46 -5.32 -6.06 2.35
CA VAL A 46 -4.58 -5.88 3.61
C VAL A 46 -5.53 -5.77 4.80
N ASP A 47 -5.15 -6.41 5.91
CA ASP A 47 -5.69 -6.13 7.23
C ASP A 47 -4.89 -5.00 7.88
N LEU A 48 -5.54 -3.87 8.11
CA LEU A 48 -4.92 -2.72 8.74
C LEU A 48 -4.72 -2.89 10.24
N SER A 49 -5.44 -3.85 10.83
CA SER A 49 -5.26 -4.26 12.23
C SER A 49 -3.94 -5.01 12.42
N ALA A 50 -3.35 -5.53 11.33
CA ALA A 50 -1.98 -6.00 11.34
C ALA A 50 -1.05 -4.78 11.37
N ALA A 51 -0.23 -4.69 12.42
CA ALA A 51 0.65 -3.55 12.62
C ALA A 51 1.64 -3.34 11.44
N ALA A 52 2.01 -4.42 10.74
CA ALA A 52 2.71 -4.40 9.47
C ALA A 52 2.14 -5.46 8.54
N PHE A 53 2.40 -5.28 7.25
CA PHE A 53 2.39 -6.36 6.28
C PHE A 53 3.73 -6.42 5.55
N GLN A 54 4.09 -7.61 5.11
CA GLN A 54 5.32 -7.85 4.36
C GLN A 54 4.98 -8.33 2.96
N ILE A 55 5.80 -7.91 2.00
CA ILE A 55 5.72 -8.37 0.62
C ILE A 55 7.09 -8.90 0.23
N ASP A 56 7.16 -10.18 -0.10
CA ASP A 56 8.33 -10.78 -0.72
C ASP A 56 8.20 -10.65 -2.23
N LEU A 57 9.03 -9.78 -2.81
CA LEU A 57 9.13 -9.61 -4.25
C LEU A 57 10.17 -10.56 -4.80
N VAL A 58 9.72 -11.46 -5.65
CA VAL A 58 10.58 -12.45 -6.29
C VAL A 58 10.81 -12.05 -7.74
N THR A 59 12.08 -12.02 -8.17
CA THR A 59 12.40 -11.76 -9.58
C THR A 59 11.91 -12.90 -10.48
N ASP A 60 11.68 -12.61 -11.76
CA ASP A 60 11.27 -13.65 -12.74
C ASP A 60 12.31 -14.77 -12.87
N ALA A 61 13.57 -14.50 -12.55
CA ALA A 61 14.63 -15.49 -12.51
C ALA A 61 14.65 -16.31 -11.20
N HIS A 62 13.80 -16.01 -10.22
CA HIS A 62 13.72 -16.63 -8.89
C HIS A 62 15.04 -16.66 -8.09
N THR A 63 16.05 -15.91 -8.51
CA THR A 63 17.39 -15.89 -7.89
C THR A 63 17.53 -14.83 -6.81
N THR A 64 16.60 -13.89 -6.71
CA THR A 64 16.67 -12.80 -5.74
C THR A 64 15.28 -12.50 -5.19
N THR A 65 15.16 -12.57 -3.87
CA THR A 65 13.96 -12.15 -3.14
C THR A 65 14.27 -10.87 -2.40
N SER A 66 13.50 -9.82 -2.68
CA SER A 66 13.55 -8.57 -1.94
C SER A 66 12.32 -8.48 -1.05
N ARG A 67 12.53 -8.62 0.27
CA ARG A 67 11.47 -8.43 1.26
C ARG A 67 11.22 -6.95 1.52
N ILE A 68 10.00 -6.50 1.28
CA ILE A 68 9.52 -5.19 1.65
C ILE A 68 8.65 -5.32 2.89
N THR A 69 8.86 -4.45 3.87
CA THR A 69 7.96 -4.37 5.03
C THR A 69 7.28 -3.02 5.03
N PHE A 70 5.97 -3.01 4.85
CA PHE A 70 5.14 -1.84 5.06
C PHE A 70 4.61 -1.89 6.50
N LYS A 71 5.06 -0.92 7.29
CA LYS A 71 4.69 -0.78 8.70
C LYS A 71 3.55 0.23 8.76
N PHE A 72 2.40 -0.12 9.32
CA PHE A 72 1.30 0.80 9.64
C PHE A 72 1.18 0.94 11.16
N LEU A 73 2.30 1.29 11.79
CA LEU A 73 2.47 1.19 13.21
C LEU A 73 3.18 2.43 13.76
N PHE A 74 2.73 2.85 14.93
CA PHE A 74 3.39 3.91 15.69
C PHE A 74 4.62 3.31 16.38
N GLN A 75 5.82 3.77 16.01
CA GLN A 75 7.04 3.40 16.73
C GLN A 75 7.34 4.45 17.80
N ASN A 76 6.76 4.26 18.99
CA ASN A 76 7.27 4.92 20.19
C ASN A 76 8.47 4.13 20.71
N ARG A 77 9.56 4.80 21.10
CA ARG A 77 10.76 4.15 21.69
C ARG A 77 10.42 3.22 22.87
N ASN A 78 9.30 3.45 23.56
CA ASN A 78 8.96 2.78 24.82
C ASN A 78 7.71 1.90 24.79
N ASN A 79 7.04 1.69 23.64
CA ASN A 79 5.75 0.98 23.60
C ASN A 79 5.80 -0.16 22.57
N PRO A 80 5.21 -1.35 22.83
CA PRO A 80 5.02 -2.37 21.81
C PRO A 80 4.36 -1.79 20.57
N THR A 81 4.81 -2.27 19.41
CA THR A 81 4.30 -1.98 18.09
C THR A 81 2.77 -2.13 18.04
N ARG A 82 2.04 -1.01 17.98
CA ARG A 82 0.57 -1.00 17.89
C ARG A 82 0.12 -0.60 16.49
N PRO A 83 -0.94 -1.24 15.95
CA PRO A 83 -1.53 -0.82 14.68
C PRO A 83 -2.14 0.58 14.79
N LEU A 84 -1.96 1.39 13.74
CA LEU A 84 -2.53 2.75 13.64
C LEU A 84 -4.03 2.73 13.31
N PHE A 85 -4.44 1.72 12.55
CA PHE A 85 -5.79 1.59 12.02
C PHE A 85 -6.34 0.19 12.29
N SER A 86 -7.65 0.03 12.20
CA SER A 86 -8.30 -1.27 12.03
C SER A 86 -9.15 -1.25 10.78
N GLY A 87 -9.33 -2.41 10.16
CA GLY A 87 -10.19 -2.59 9.01
C GLY A 87 -9.49 -3.35 7.88
N ARG A 88 -10.18 -3.52 6.76
CA ARG A 88 -9.69 -4.25 5.61
C ARG A 88 -9.83 -3.39 4.37
N ALA A 89 -8.82 -3.41 3.52
CA ALA A 89 -8.83 -2.65 2.28
C ALA A 89 -8.18 -3.44 1.15
N VAL A 90 -8.68 -3.24 -0.07
CA VAL A 90 -7.95 -3.56 -1.29
C VAL A 90 -6.95 -2.44 -1.52
N VAL A 91 -5.68 -2.80 -1.65
CA VAL A 91 -4.59 -1.87 -1.93
C VAL A 91 -3.83 -2.31 -3.17
N ARG A 92 -3.07 -1.37 -3.72
CA ARG A 92 -2.13 -1.60 -4.82
C ARG A 92 -0.83 -0.90 -4.51
N LEU A 93 0.29 -1.55 -4.84
CA LEU A 93 1.59 -0.90 -4.84
C LEU A 93 1.77 -0.14 -6.16
N GLU A 94 2.16 1.13 -6.07
CA GLU A 94 2.40 1.98 -7.23
C GLU A 94 3.73 2.70 -7.11
N GLU A 95 4.34 2.97 -8.25
CA GLU A 95 5.45 3.91 -8.32
C GLU A 95 4.94 5.33 -8.05
N TYR A 96 5.60 6.05 -7.14
CA TYR A 96 5.31 7.45 -6.87
C TYR A 96 6.34 8.33 -7.59
N ALA A 97 5.85 9.09 -8.58
CA ALA A 97 6.66 9.99 -9.39
C ALA A 97 6.75 11.44 -8.84
N GLY A 98 6.11 11.73 -7.71
CA GLY A 98 6.16 13.07 -7.11
C GLY A 98 7.52 13.38 -6.47
N PRO A 99 7.86 14.66 -6.28
CA PRO A 99 9.13 15.05 -5.69
C PRO A 99 9.22 14.51 -4.26
N PRO A 100 10.25 13.70 -3.92
CA PRO A 100 10.52 13.38 -2.52
C PRO A 100 10.98 14.66 -1.80
N PRO A 101 10.56 14.95 -0.56
CA PRO A 101 11.13 16.08 0.18
C PRO A 101 12.48 15.69 0.76
N GLY A 102 13.52 16.46 0.42
CA GLY A 102 14.87 16.38 0.98
C GLY A 102 15.64 15.07 0.71
N ASP A 103 16.95 15.19 0.50
CA ASP A 103 17.95 14.12 0.29
C ASP A 103 17.41 12.75 -0.13
N ASN A 104 16.78 12.68 -1.30
CA ASN A 104 16.63 11.43 -2.02
C ASN A 104 17.14 11.59 -3.46
N PRO A 105 18.47 11.70 -3.67
CA PRO A 105 19.03 12.01 -4.98
C PRO A 105 18.89 10.91 -6.05
N ASP A 106 18.17 9.79 -5.81
CA ASP A 106 18.69 8.55 -6.34
C ASP A 106 17.72 7.39 -6.70
N GLY A 107 16.42 7.35 -6.34
CA GLY A 107 15.60 6.19 -6.78
C GLY A 107 14.08 6.26 -6.58
N PRO A 108 13.34 5.28 -7.15
CA PRO A 108 11.89 5.26 -7.16
C PRO A 108 11.29 4.97 -5.78
N LEU A 109 10.23 5.69 -5.42
CA LEU A 109 9.43 5.43 -4.22
C LEU A 109 8.27 4.50 -4.58
N VAL A 110 8.09 3.41 -3.83
CA VAL A 110 6.91 2.55 -3.96
C VAL A 110 5.92 2.91 -2.86
N ALA A 111 4.75 3.41 -3.25
CA ALA A 111 3.70 3.87 -2.35
C ALA A 111 2.50 2.93 -2.36
N VAL A 112 1.73 2.96 -1.27
CA VAL A 112 0.50 2.17 -1.14
C VAL A 112 -0.70 3.04 -1.54
N ARG A 113 -1.44 2.63 -2.56
CA ARG A 113 -2.76 3.20 -2.90
C ARG A 113 -3.86 2.31 -2.34
N PHE A 114 -4.85 2.94 -1.75
CA PHE A 114 -6.08 2.28 -1.32
C PHE A 114 -7.11 2.33 -2.44
N LEU A 115 -7.56 1.18 -2.92
CA LEU A 115 -8.51 1.07 -4.04
C LEU A 115 -9.95 0.93 -3.58
N GLU A 116 -10.19 0.15 -2.53
CA GLU A 116 -11.52 -0.11 -1.97
C GLU A 116 -11.40 -0.40 -0.47
N MET A 117 -12.33 0.13 0.34
CA MET A 117 -12.43 -0.22 1.77
C MET A 117 -13.44 -1.34 1.92
N LEU A 118 -12.98 -2.51 2.37
CA LEU A 118 -13.82 -3.69 2.56
C LEU A 118 -14.55 -3.68 3.89
N THR A 119 -13.96 -3.03 4.89
CA THR A 119 -14.65 -2.72 6.15
C THR A 119 -14.34 -1.28 6.55
N PRO A 120 -15.18 -0.65 7.39
CA PRO A 120 -14.91 0.70 7.88
C PRO A 120 -13.52 0.79 8.52
N VAL A 121 -12.71 1.75 8.06
CA VAL A 121 -11.40 2.02 8.63
C VAL A 121 -11.57 2.89 9.87
N LYS A 122 -11.09 2.40 11.02
CA LYS A 122 -11.09 3.16 12.27
C LYS A 122 -9.68 3.48 12.69
N ARG A 123 -9.46 4.69 13.19
CA ARG A 123 -8.21 5.09 13.84
C ARG A 123 -8.17 4.45 15.24
N LEU A 124 -7.06 3.78 15.55
CA LEU A 124 -6.86 3.14 16.85
C LEU A 124 -6.00 3.98 17.80
N LEU A 125 -5.23 4.92 17.23
CA LEU A 125 -4.37 5.85 17.95
C LEU A 125 -4.57 7.25 17.37
N ASP A 126 -4.80 8.24 18.21
CA ASP A 126 -4.82 9.65 17.80
C ASP A 126 -3.41 10.10 17.45
N ASP A 127 -3.05 9.93 16.18
CA ASP A 127 -1.79 10.38 15.59
C ASP A 127 -2.07 11.21 14.34
N ASP A 128 -1.81 12.51 14.44
CA ASP A 128 -2.00 13.47 13.36
C ASP A 128 -0.87 13.40 12.31
N CYS A 129 0.17 12.62 12.60
CA CYS A 129 1.28 12.39 11.70
C CYS A 129 0.92 11.45 10.55
N VAL A 130 -0.26 10.82 10.53
CA VAL A 130 -0.68 9.90 9.46
C VAL A 130 -2.11 10.20 9.01
N GLN A 131 -2.29 10.40 7.71
CA GLN A 131 -3.64 10.59 7.16
C GLN A 131 -4.47 9.32 7.29
N LEU A 132 -5.78 9.45 7.49
CA LEU A 132 -6.67 8.30 7.47
C LEU A 132 -6.68 7.69 6.05
N PRO A 133 -6.58 6.35 5.90
CA PRO A 133 -6.73 5.70 4.60
C PRO A 133 -8.06 6.07 3.93
N GLN A 134 -8.00 6.51 2.68
CA GLN A 134 -9.17 6.91 1.89
C GLN A 134 -9.17 6.20 0.54
N GLN A 135 -10.35 5.81 0.08
CA GLN A 135 -10.53 5.15 -1.20
C GLN A 135 -10.00 6.03 -2.36
N GLY A 136 -9.26 5.41 -3.28
CA GLY A 136 -8.62 6.05 -4.42
C GLY A 136 -7.34 6.83 -4.10
N LYS A 137 -6.98 7.00 -2.82
CA LYS A 137 -5.86 7.86 -2.41
C LYS A 137 -4.62 7.05 -2.00
N LEU A 138 -3.46 7.69 -2.18
CA LEU A 138 -2.24 7.28 -1.50
C LEU A 138 -2.37 7.61 -0.02
N LEU A 139 -1.81 6.75 0.83
CA LEU A 139 -1.63 7.10 2.23
C LEU A 139 -0.47 8.08 2.37
N TYR A 140 -0.59 9.08 3.25
CA TYR A 140 0.47 10.04 3.53
C TYR A 140 0.84 10.05 5.02
N ARG A 141 2.08 10.42 5.30
CA ARG A 141 2.60 10.74 6.64
C ARG A 141 3.29 12.07 6.69
N TRP A 142 3.30 12.65 7.86
CA TRP A 142 4.15 13.78 8.21
C TRP A 142 5.61 13.35 8.23
N ASP A 143 6.47 14.12 7.57
CA ASP A 143 7.91 13.94 7.60
C ASP A 143 8.56 14.89 8.63
N LYS A 144 9.87 14.71 8.84
CA LYS A 144 10.65 15.55 9.76
C LYS A 144 10.86 16.97 9.27
N THR A 145 10.64 17.23 7.98
CA THR A 145 10.80 18.55 7.35
C THR A 145 9.53 19.40 7.44
N GLY A 146 8.46 18.85 8.00
CA GLY A 146 7.19 19.57 8.17
C GLY A 146 6.23 19.44 6.99
N GLY A 147 6.42 18.44 6.13
CA GLY A 147 5.58 18.16 4.96
C GLY A 147 4.87 16.81 5.04
N TYR A 148 3.83 16.62 4.22
CA TYR A 148 3.21 15.31 3.99
C TYR A 148 3.88 14.59 2.83
N VAL A 149 4.33 13.35 3.07
CA VAL A 149 4.91 12.44 2.06
C VAL A 149 4.08 11.18 1.91
N PRO A 150 4.08 10.54 0.74
CA PRO A 150 3.45 9.24 0.61
C PRO A 150 4.05 8.23 1.60
N TRP A 151 3.18 7.45 2.22
CA TRP A 151 3.55 6.29 3.00
C TRP A 151 4.05 5.22 2.05
N GLY A 152 5.37 5.10 1.97
CA GLY A 152 6.01 4.26 0.99
C GLY A 152 7.33 3.68 1.47
N PHE A 153 7.83 2.75 0.67
CA PHE A 153 9.12 2.12 0.84
C PHE A 153 10.09 2.68 -0.20
N ASN A 154 11.25 3.14 0.28
CA ASN A 154 12.37 3.50 -0.58
C ASN A 154 13.37 2.32 -0.58
N PRO A 155 13.54 1.62 -1.71
CA PRO A 155 14.46 0.51 -1.82
C PRO A 155 15.92 0.99 -1.91
N ARG A 156 16.52 1.32 -0.76
CA ARG A 156 17.95 1.62 -0.69
C ARG A 156 18.80 0.38 -1.01
N SER A 157 18.39 -0.79 -0.53
CA SER A 157 18.96 -2.08 -0.91
C SER A 157 18.47 -2.50 -2.30
N ASN A 158 19.38 -3.02 -3.14
CA ASN A 158 19.09 -3.46 -4.52
C ASN A 158 18.60 -2.33 -5.45
N ARG A 159 18.98 -1.09 -5.18
CA ARG A 159 18.54 0.11 -5.90
C ARG A 159 18.66 0.02 -7.44
N LYS A 160 19.78 -0.47 -7.96
CA LYS A 160 19.99 -0.63 -9.42
C LYS A 160 18.89 -1.50 -10.04
N PHE A 161 18.58 -2.63 -9.41
CA PHE A 161 17.52 -3.53 -9.84
C PHE A 161 16.14 -2.84 -9.88
N TRP A 162 15.86 -1.99 -8.88
CA TRP A 162 14.61 -1.23 -8.80
C TRP A 162 14.50 -0.15 -9.88
N ILE A 163 15.59 0.57 -10.16
CA ILE A 163 15.67 1.55 -11.26
C ILE A 163 15.44 0.85 -12.60
N ASP A 164 16.14 -0.26 -12.84
CA ASP A 164 16.04 -1.03 -14.09
C ASP A 164 14.63 -1.61 -14.28
N TRP A 165 13.97 -2.03 -13.20
CA TRP A 165 12.58 -2.47 -13.25
C TRP A 165 11.62 -1.33 -13.60
N VAL A 166 11.71 -0.17 -12.92
CA VAL A 166 10.88 1.00 -13.23
C VAL A 166 11.00 1.39 -14.70
N ALA A 167 12.23 1.44 -15.22
CA ALA A 167 12.49 1.77 -16.61
C ALA A 167 11.79 0.79 -17.57
N ARG A 168 11.83 -0.52 -17.29
CA ARG A 168 11.18 -1.56 -18.11
C ARG A 168 9.65 -1.55 -17.99
N SER A 169 9.11 -1.32 -16.81
CA SER A 169 7.65 -1.28 -16.57
C SER A 169 7.01 -0.13 -17.32
N ARG A 170 7.66 1.04 -17.35
CA ARG A 170 7.19 2.21 -18.11
C ARG A 170 7.22 1.96 -19.62
N ALA A 171 8.25 1.28 -20.12
CA ALA A 171 8.38 0.95 -21.55
C ALA A 171 7.32 -0.03 -22.07
N LYS A 172 6.68 -0.83 -21.21
CA LYS A 172 5.60 -1.76 -21.58
C LYS A 172 4.20 -1.13 -21.57
N MET A 173 4.05 0.07 -21.01
CA MET A 173 2.77 0.80 -20.96
C MET A 173 2.61 1.81 -22.11
N MET A 174 3.64 1.95 -22.96
CA MET A 174 3.62 2.68 -24.23
C MET A 174 3.43 1.69 -25.38
#